data_AF-A0A2R5LQ07-F1
#
_entry.id   AF-A0A2R5LQ07-F1
#
_cell.length_a   1.000
_cell.length_b   1.000
_cell.length_c   1.000
_cell.angle_alpha   90.00
_cell.angle_beta   90.00
_cell.angle_gamma   90.00
#
_symmetry.space_group_name_H-M   'P 1'
#
loop_
_entity.id
_entity.type
_entity.pdbx_description
1 polymer ?
#
loop_
_entity_poly.entity_id
_entity_poly.type
_entity_poly.pdbx_seq_one_letter_code
_entity_poly.pdbx_strand_id
1 'polypeptide(L)'
;MDLVPFVVLLFAIQGAYGVSIVKRQISTDIENDAELCKGRSPSEYFRLTADEDCRDVVRCSVQGLLALRCPSGLAFDIEKQTCDWKSNVKNCEQLEKPRLVAPLLATDEPLCESGKLACGNGDCIAKEMFCNGNADCSDGSDENACTVDKDPNRAPPCDQNQCVLPDCFCSADGTQI
;
A
#
# COMPACT_ATOMS: atom_id res chain seq x y z
N MET A 1 66.44 46.62 4.71
CA MET A 1 66.95 45.26 4.55
C MET A 1 65.86 44.34 5.08
N ASP A 2 64.98 43.67 4.34
CA ASP A 2 64.72 43.43 2.90
C ASP A 2 63.25 42.92 2.82
N LEU A 3 62.36 43.49 2.00
CA LEU A 3 61.80 42.98 0.73
C LEU A 3 61.09 41.58 0.72
N VAL A 4 59.72 41.63 0.77
CA VAL A 4 58.55 40.82 0.27
C VAL A 4 58.85 39.71 -0.79
N PRO A 5 58.06 38.59 -1.05
CA PRO A 5 56.59 38.58 -1.15
C PRO A 5 55.70 37.29 -0.95
N PHE A 6 54.39 37.56 -0.84
CA PHE A 6 53.17 36.84 -1.31
C PHE A 6 53.07 35.29 -1.24
N VAL A 7 52.15 34.79 -0.40
CA VAL A 7 51.24 33.68 -0.78
C VAL A 7 49.84 33.97 -0.23
N VAL A 8 48.90 34.26 -1.14
CA VAL A 8 47.46 34.30 -0.86
C VAL A 8 46.96 32.87 -0.92
N LEU A 9 46.42 32.35 0.19
CA LEU A 9 45.70 31.08 0.19
C LEU A 9 44.25 31.32 0.60
N LEU A 10 43.40 31.49 -0.43
CA LEU A 10 41.95 31.44 -0.34
C LEU A 10 41.53 30.00 -0.05
N PHE A 11 40.98 29.72 1.14
CA PHE A 11 40.16 28.53 1.33
C PHE A 11 38.69 28.94 1.41
N ALA A 12 37.96 28.55 0.37
CA ALA A 12 36.55 28.82 0.17
C ALA A 12 35.67 28.12 1.23
N ILE A 13 34.62 28.83 1.63
CA ILE A 13 33.49 28.32 2.41
C ILE A 13 32.44 27.81 1.42
N GLN A 14 32.06 26.54 1.52
CA GLN A 14 30.83 25.89 1.00
C GLN A 14 30.95 24.41 1.43
N GLY A 15 29.99 23.70 2.01
CA GLY A 15 28.55 23.76 1.96
C GLY A 15 28.03 22.34 1.69
N ALA A 16 26.95 21.95 2.38
CA ALA A 16 26.13 20.74 2.21
C ALA A 16 26.64 19.39 2.78
N TYR A 17 26.01 18.97 3.88
CA TYR A 17 25.83 17.56 4.21
C TYR A 17 25.00 16.92 3.08
N GLY A 18 25.65 16.15 2.22
CA GLY A 18 24.95 15.32 1.24
C GLY A 18 24.22 14.19 1.97
N VAL A 19 22.90 14.11 1.80
CA VAL A 19 22.18 12.84 2.00
C VAL A 19 22.77 11.86 0.99
N SER A 20 23.43 10.82 1.50
CA SER A 20 23.97 9.76 0.65
C SER A 20 22.81 8.92 0.14
N ILE A 21 22.26 9.25 -1.04
CA ILE A 21 21.41 8.33 -1.79
C ILE A 21 22.35 7.22 -2.27
N VAL A 22 22.41 6.12 -1.52
CA VAL A 22 23.14 4.92 -1.93
C VAL A 22 22.35 4.28 -3.07
N LYS A 23 22.68 4.65 -4.31
CA LYS A 23 22.31 3.85 -5.46
C LYS A 23 23.14 2.57 -5.38
N ARG A 24 22.49 1.45 -5.02
CA ARG A 24 23.10 0.11 -5.05
C ARG A 24 23.71 -0.09 -6.45
N GLN A 25 25.03 -0.23 -6.55
CA GLN A 25 25.67 -0.58 -7.81
C GLN A 25 25.31 -2.04 -8.12
N ILE A 26 24.74 -2.31 -9.30
CA ILE A 26 25.33 -3.08 -10.41
C ILE A 26 24.29 -3.17 -11.56
N SER A 27 24.77 -3.11 -12.79
CA SER A 27 24.03 -3.14 -14.06
C SER A 27 23.20 -4.42 -14.34
N THR A 28 23.11 -5.34 -13.39
CA THR A 28 22.25 -6.55 -13.41
C THR A 28 20.89 -6.34 -12.76
N ASP A 29 20.73 -5.26 -11.99
CA ASP A 29 19.60 -5.12 -11.06
C ASP A 29 18.35 -4.47 -11.71
N ILE A 30 18.49 -3.82 -12.87
CA ILE A 30 17.35 -3.16 -13.55
C ILE A 30 16.33 -4.19 -14.06
N GLU A 31 16.80 -5.35 -14.52
CA GLU A 31 15.94 -6.44 -15.01
C GLU A 31 15.21 -7.13 -13.83
N ASN A 32 15.84 -7.17 -12.66
CA ASN A 32 15.28 -7.70 -11.41
C ASN A 32 14.23 -6.74 -10.80
N ASP A 33 14.46 -5.43 -10.85
CA ASP A 33 13.50 -4.43 -10.35
C ASP A 33 12.16 -4.50 -11.10
N ALA A 34 12.20 -4.72 -12.42
CA ALA A 34 11.00 -4.87 -13.24
C ALA A 34 10.19 -6.13 -12.86
N GLU A 35 10.87 -7.25 -12.57
CA GLU A 35 10.21 -8.46 -12.07
C GLU A 35 9.64 -8.26 -10.66
N LEU A 36 10.39 -7.65 -9.74
CA LEU A 36 9.94 -7.34 -8.38
C LEU A 36 8.68 -6.47 -8.35
N CYS A 37 8.52 -5.60 -9.35
CA CYS A 37 7.37 -4.72 -9.49
C CYS A 37 6.18 -5.32 -10.24
N LYS A 38 6.30 -6.53 -10.79
CA LYS A 38 5.22 -7.15 -11.56
C LYS A 38 3.99 -7.42 -10.68
N GLY A 39 2.88 -6.77 -11.02
CA GLY A 39 1.60 -6.93 -10.31
C GLY A 39 1.54 -6.26 -8.94
N ARG A 40 2.45 -5.36 -8.60
CA ARG A 40 2.38 -4.51 -7.39
C ARG A 40 1.79 -3.14 -7.72
N SER A 41 1.09 -2.54 -6.76
CA SER A 41 0.62 -1.17 -6.93
C SER A 41 1.75 -0.15 -6.69
N PRO A 42 1.75 1.03 -7.35
CA PRO A 42 2.81 2.05 -7.14
C PRO A 42 2.90 2.62 -5.72
N SER A 43 1.87 2.41 -4.90
CA SER A 43 1.80 2.90 -3.52
C SER A 43 2.03 1.80 -2.49
N GLU A 44 2.30 0.56 -2.94
CA GLU A 44 2.55 -0.58 -2.07
C GLU A 44 4.04 -0.67 -1.72
N TYR A 45 4.31 -0.67 -0.42
CA TYR A 45 5.62 -0.91 0.16
C TYR A 45 5.80 -2.39 0.49
N PHE A 46 7.00 -2.90 0.22
CA PHE A 46 7.43 -4.26 0.51
C PHE A 46 8.91 -4.28 0.93
N ARG A 47 9.35 -5.37 1.56
CA ARG A 47 10.75 -5.61 1.93
C ARG A 47 11.43 -6.42 0.85
N LEU A 48 12.69 -6.12 0.59
CA LEU A 48 13.56 -6.98 -0.23
C LEU A 48 14.09 -8.17 0.58
N THR A 49 14.21 -8.01 1.90
CA THR A 49 14.74 -9.01 2.84
C THR A 49 14.02 -8.93 4.18
N ALA A 50 13.89 -10.07 4.87
CA ALA A 50 13.47 -10.10 6.26
C ALA A 50 14.70 -9.74 7.11
N ASP A 51 14.70 -8.53 7.67
CA ASP A 51 15.79 -7.97 8.49
C ASP A 51 15.24 -7.70 9.89
N GLU A 52 16.03 -7.94 10.94
CA GLU A 52 15.65 -7.76 12.34
C GLU A 52 15.25 -6.32 12.69
N ASP A 53 15.75 -5.33 11.93
CA ASP A 53 15.40 -3.93 12.17
C ASP A 53 14.03 -3.56 11.60
N CYS A 54 13.58 -4.20 10.51
CA CYS A 54 12.28 -3.95 9.87
C CYS A 54 11.96 -2.50 9.50
N ARG A 55 12.99 -1.66 9.36
CA ARG A 55 12.85 -0.23 9.08
C ARG A 55 12.83 0.11 7.60
N ASP A 56 13.48 -0.71 6.78
CA ASP A 56 13.65 -0.44 5.35
C ASP A 56 12.59 -1.18 4.53
N VAL A 57 11.97 -0.43 3.63
CA VAL A 57 11.04 -0.93 2.62
C VAL A 57 11.27 -0.23 1.30
N VAL A 58 10.79 -0.80 0.22
CA VAL A 58 10.80 -0.22 -1.12
C VAL A 58 9.40 -0.23 -1.71
N ARG A 59 9.15 0.67 -2.67
CA ARG A 59 7.96 0.65 -3.51
C ARG A 59 8.31 0.87 -4.97
N CYS A 60 7.41 0.47 -5.86
CA CYS A 60 7.58 0.65 -7.29
C CYS A 60 7.33 2.09 -7.73
N SER A 61 8.22 2.62 -8.57
CA SER A 61 8.14 3.94 -9.18
C SER A 61 8.50 3.85 -10.67
N VAL A 62 8.23 4.92 -11.41
CA VAL A 62 8.59 5.02 -12.84
C VAL A 62 10.12 5.02 -13.07
N GLN A 63 10.90 5.25 -12.02
CA GLN A 63 12.38 5.27 -12.06
C GLN A 63 13.02 4.01 -11.43
N GLY A 64 12.23 2.96 -11.17
CA GLY A 64 12.67 1.75 -10.47
C GLY A 64 12.17 1.70 -9.02
N LEU A 65 12.93 1.06 -8.13
CA LEU A 65 12.57 0.95 -6.72
C LEU A 65 12.91 2.22 -5.95
N LEU A 66 11.92 2.75 -5.22
CA LEU A 66 12.09 3.85 -4.29
C LEU A 66 12.14 3.32 -2.85
N ALA A 67 13.24 3.57 -2.16
CA ALA A 67 13.43 3.15 -0.77
C ALA A 67 12.83 4.15 0.23
N LEU A 68 12.28 3.62 1.32
CA LEU A 68 11.84 4.35 2.50
C LEU A 68 12.42 3.66 3.74
N ARG A 69 12.99 4.46 4.65
CA ARG A 69 13.45 4.00 5.97
C ARG A 69 12.64 4.67 7.06
N CYS A 70 12.06 3.88 7.97
CA CYS A 70 11.36 4.42 9.12
C CYS A 70 12.30 5.22 10.05
N PRO A 71 11.82 6.34 10.64
CA PRO A 71 12.52 7.07 11.69
C PRO A 71 12.96 6.17 12.86
N SER A 72 13.91 6.66 13.65
CA SER A 72 14.44 5.89 14.79
C SER A 72 13.36 5.59 15.82
N GLY A 73 13.31 4.34 16.28
CA GLY A 73 12.29 3.85 17.22
C GLY A 73 11.01 3.30 16.56
N LEU A 74 10.86 3.48 15.24
CA LEU A 74 9.75 2.93 14.48
C LEU A 74 10.21 1.74 13.63
N ALA A 75 9.28 0.83 13.33
CA ALA A 75 9.43 -0.25 12.36
C ALA A 75 8.27 -0.16 11.36
N PHE A 76 8.44 -0.71 10.17
CA PHE A 76 7.40 -0.68 9.14
C PHE A 76 6.38 -1.79 9.40
N ASP A 77 5.10 -1.46 9.48
CA ASP A 77 4.00 -2.43 9.50
C ASP A 77 3.56 -2.71 8.06
N ILE A 78 3.79 -3.94 7.57
CA ILE A 78 3.49 -4.33 6.19
C ILE A 78 1.99 -4.38 5.90
N GLU A 79 1.16 -4.68 6.89
CA GLU A 79 -0.28 -4.76 6.70
C GLU A 79 -0.90 -3.36 6.68
N LYS A 80 -0.47 -2.49 7.60
CA LYS A 80 -0.90 -1.09 7.68
C LYS A 80 -0.23 -0.18 6.66
N GLN A 81 0.84 -0.63 6.03
CA GLN A 81 1.62 0.11 5.04
C GLN A 81 2.15 1.45 5.60
N THR A 82 2.57 1.47 6.86
CA THR A 82 3.04 2.66 7.57
C THR A 82 4.11 2.32 8.61
N CYS A 83 4.88 3.32 9.03
CA CYS A 83 5.78 3.17 10.17
C CYS A 83 4.98 3.23 11.48
N ASP A 84 5.08 2.19 12.30
CA ASP A 84 4.47 2.10 13.63
C ASP A 84 5.58 1.89 14.68
N TRP A 85 5.23 1.98 15.96
CA TRP A 85 6.14 1.69 17.06
C TRP A 85 6.65 0.25 16.96
N LYS A 86 7.96 0.04 17.19
CA LYS A 86 8.58 -1.29 17.08
C LYS A 86 7.86 -2.38 17.89
N SER A 87 7.24 -2.02 19.01
CA SER A 87 6.45 -2.94 19.84
C SER A 87 5.13 -3.39 19.20
N ASN A 88 4.55 -2.58 18.31
CA ASN A 88 3.26 -2.82 17.66
C ASN A 88 3.40 -3.61 16.36
N VAL A 89 4.57 -3.52 15.71
CA VAL A 89 4.87 -4.26 14.48
C VAL A 89 5.12 -5.74 14.81
N LYS A 90 4.20 -6.61 14.41
CA LYS A 90 4.30 -8.08 14.60
C LYS A 90 4.64 -8.83 13.31
N ASN A 91 4.57 -8.16 12.18
CA ASN A 91 4.78 -8.68 10.82
C ASN A 91 6.17 -8.31 10.26
N CYS A 92 7.18 -8.31 11.11
CA CYS A 92 8.56 -7.95 10.74
C CYS A 92 9.15 -8.94 9.71
N GLU A 93 8.89 -10.23 9.90
CA GLU A 93 9.35 -11.30 9.01
C GLU A 93 8.62 -11.34 7.65
N GLN A 94 7.51 -10.62 7.51
CA GLN A 94 6.76 -10.61 6.25
C GLN A 94 7.46 -9.72 5.23
N LEU A 95 7.65 -10.22 4.01
CA LEU A 95 8.22 -9.41 2.93
C LEU A 95 7.19 -8.50 2.27
N GLU A 96 5.95 -8.93 2.21
CA GLU A 96 4.89 -8.25 1.47
C GLU A 96 3.53 -8.48 2.11
N LYS A 97 2.57 -7.63 1.78
CA LYS A 97 1.18 -7.82 2.20
C LYS A 97 0.60 -9.06 1.50
N PRO A 98 -0.18 -9.91 2.19
CA PRO A 98 -0.85 -11.04 1.56
C PRO A 98 -1.68 -10.61 0.34
N ARG A 99 -1.50 -11.29 -0.79
CA ARG A 99 -2.34 -11.09 -1.98
C ARG A 99 -3.63 -11.88 -1.80
N LEU A 100 -4.68 -11.15 -1.45
CA LEU A 100 -6.02 -11.69 -1.24
C LEU A 100 -6.73 -11.90 -2.59
N VAL A 101 -7.43 -13.02 -2.73
CA VAL A 101 -8.17 -13.33 -3.96
C VAL A 101 -9.43 -12.47 -3.99
N ALA A 102 -9.63 -11.73 -5.08
CA ALA A 102 -10.84 -10.92 -5.27
C ALA A 102 -11.98 -11.77 -5.84
N PRO A 103 -13.23 -11.46 -5.50
CA PRO A 103 -14.38 -12.15 -6.06
C PRO A 103 -14.64 -11.74 -7.51
N LEU A 104 -15.28 -12.63 -8.29
CA LEU A 104 -15.53 -12.45 -9.73
C LEU A 104 -16.83 -11.67 -9.98
N LEU A 105 -16.92 -10.45 -9.44
CA LEU A 105 -18.13 -9.63 -9.47
C LEU A 105 -18.34 -8.84 -10.78
N ALA A 106 -17.27 -8.61 -11.55
CA ALA A 106 -17.29 -7.83 -12.79
C ALA A 106 -16.89 -8.69 -13.99
N THR A 107 -17.87 -9.35 -14.59
CA THR A 107 -17.71 -10.22 -15.77
C THR A 107 -18.66 -9.79 -16.87
N ASP A 108 -18.30 -10.10 -18.13
CA ASP A 108 -19.13 -9.75 -19.30
C ASP A 108 -20.50 -10.46 -19.29
N GLU A 109 -20.57 -11.65 -18.67
CA GLU A 109 -21.79 -12.42 -18.46
C GLU A 109 -21.94 -12.83 -16.98
N PRO A 110 -23.18 -12.93 -16.46
CA PRO A 110 -23.41 -13.36 -15.09
C PRO A 110 -23.00 -14.83 -14.90
N LEU A 111 -22.01 -15.06 -14.03
CA LEU A 111 -21.51 -16.41 -13.71
C LEU A 111 -22.47 -17.21 -12.82
N CYS A 112 -23.24 -16.52 -11.99
CA CYS A 112 -24.13 -17.10 -11.00
C CYS A 112 -25.59 -16.75 -11.27
N GLU A 113 -26.50 -17.57 -10.73
CA GLU A 113 -27.94 -17.29 -10.73
C GLU A 113 -28.27 -15.99 -9.98
N SER A 114 -29.43 -15.41 -10.29
CA SER A 114 -29.94 -14.21 -9.62
C SER A 114 -29.92 -14.37 -8.08
N GLY A 115 -29.39 -13.37 -7.38
CA GLY A 115 -29.25 -13.37 -5.92
C GLY A 115 -27.99 -14.04 -5.38
N LYS A 116 -27.17 -14.65 -6.25
CA LYS A 116 -25.86 -15.20 -5.91
C LYS A 116 -24.74 -14.42 -6.59
N LEU A 117 -23.56 -14.48 -5.99
CA LEU A 117 -22.35 -13.84 -6.50
C LEU A 117 -21.20 -14.84 -6.52
N ALA A 118 -20.27 -14.64 -7.46
CA ALA A 118 -19.15 -15.54 -7.69
C ALA A 118 -17.96 -15.19 -6.78
N CYS A 119 -17.49 -16.18 -6.04
CA CYS A 119 -16.19 -16.20 -5.39
C CYS A 119 -15.05 -16.12 -6.43
N GLY A 120 -13.84 -15.84 -5.98
CA GLY A 120 -12.63 -15.79 -6.81
C GLY A 120 -12.28 -17.12 -7.48
N ASN A 121 -12.63 -18.23 -6.82
CA ASN A 121 -12.50 -19.59 -7.33
C ASN A 121 -13.66 -20.02 -8.26
N GLY A 122 -14.70 -19.18 -8.42
CA GLY A 122 -15.87 -19.45 -9.25
C GLY A 122 -17.06 -20.09 -8.53
N ASP A 123 -16.96 -20.38 -7.22
CA ASP A 123 -18.11 -20.86 -6.44
C ASP A 123 -19.19 -19.77 -6.33
N CYS A 124 -20.46 -20.15 -6.31
CA CYS A 124 -21.59 -19.22 -6.18
C CYS A 124 -22.21 -19.31 -4.79
N ILE A 125 -22.07 -18.25 -4.00
CA ILE A 125 -22.71 -18.12 -2.69
C ILE A 125 -23.74 -16.98 -2.69
N ALA A 126 -24.57 -16.90 -1.65
CA ALA A 126 -25.61 -15.88 -1.56
C ALA A 126 -25.01 -14.48 -1.41
N LYS A 127 -25.63 -13.47 -2.04
CA LYS A 127 -25.11 -12.09 -2.05
C LYS A 127 -24.87 -11.56 -0.63
N GLU A 128 -25.77 -11.85 0.30
CA GLU A 128 -25.70 -11.47 1.71
C GLU A 128 -24.54 -12.09 2.50
N MET A 129 -23.87 -13.10 1.94
CA MET A 129 -22.69 -13.72 2.55
C MET A 129 -21.41 -12.93 2.28
N PHE A 130 -21.42 -11.99 1.32
CA PHE A 130 -20.27 -11.14 1.06
C PHE A 130 -20.14 -10.04 2.11
N CYS A 131 -18.92 -9.84 2.61
CA CYS A 131 -18.59 -8.80 3.59
C CYS A 131 -19.38 -8.93 4.90
N ASN A 132 -19.63 -10.17 5.33
CA ASN A 132 -20.38 -10.46 6.55
C ASN A 132 -19.45 -10.72 7.76
N GLY A 133 -18.13 -10.69 7.56
CA GLY A 133 -17.11 -10.95 8.58
C GLY A 133 -16.68 -12.41 8.70
N ASN A 134 -17.25 -13.34 7.91
CA ASN A 134 -16.93 -14.76 7.88
C ASN A 134 -16.49 -15.15 6.47
N ALA A 135 -15.44 -15.96 6.36
CA ALA A 135 -15.01 -16.51 5.07
C ALA A 135 -15.91 -17.70 4.70
N ASP A 136 -16.89 -17.45 3.85
CA ASP A 136 -17.83 -18.43 3.32
C ASP A 136 -17.37 -19.02 1.98
N CYS A 137 -16.60 -18.27 1.17
CA CYS A 137 -15.90 -18.84 0.03
C CYS A 137 -14.71 -19.70 0.49
N SER A 138 -14.43 -20.80 -0.23
CA SER A 138 -13.26 -21.65 0.06
C SER A 138 -11.92 -20.92 -0.06
N ASP A 139 -11.88 -19.84 -0.85
CA ASP A 139 -10.73 -18.94 -1.03
C ASP A 139 -10.83 -17.64 -0.22
N GLY A 140 -11.89 -17.47 0.59
CA GLY A 140 -12.19 -16.29 1.40
C GLY A 140 -12.40 -15.00 0.61
N SER A 141 -12.64 -15.10 -0.70
CA SER A 141 -12.76 -13.94 -1.60
C SER A 141 -13.98 -13.05 -1.32
N ASP A 142 -15.01 -13.60 -0.69
CA ASP A 142 -16.19 -12.89 -0.21
C ASP A 142 -15.88 -11.78 0.79
N GLU A 143 -14.79 -11.90 1.55
CA GLU A 143 -14.35 -10.93 2.56
C GLU A 143 -13.23 -9.99 2.07
N ASN A 144 -12.79 -10.15 0.82
CA ASN A 144 -11.62 -9.44 0.29
C ASN A 144 -11.97 -8.16 -0.50
N ALA A 145 -13.25 -7.83 -0.65
CA ALA A 145 -13.75 -6.70 -1.44
C ALA A 145 -14.62 -5.71 -0.64
N CYS A 146 -14.42 -5.59 0.67
CA CYS A 146 -15.32 -4.88 1.59
C CYS A 146 -15.03 -3.40 1.80
N THR A 147 -14.47 -2.74 0.78
CA THR A 147 -14.31 -1.27 0.80
C THR A 147 -15.58 -0.60 0.30
N VAL A 148 -15.82 0.64 0.74
CA VAL A 148 -16.97 1.48 0.33
C VAL A 148 -17.30 1.42 -1.17
N ASP A 149 -16.30 1.35 -2.05
CA ASP A 149 -16.52 1.34 -3.50
C ASP A 149 -16.68 -0.08 -4.11
N LYS A 150 -16.20 -1.11 -3.43
CA LYS A 150 -16.08 -2.48 -3.97
C LYS A 150 -17.06 -3.48 -3.39
N ASP A 151 -17.64 -3.14 -2.23
CA ASP A 151 -18.57 -4.02 -1.54
C ASP A 151 -19.85 -4.21 -2.39
N PRO A 152 -20.23 -5.46 -2.73
CA PRO A 152 -21.46 -5.75 -3.48
C PRO A 152 -22.74 -5.44 -2.71
N ASN A 153 -22.65 -5.38 -1.38
CA ASN A 153 -23.71 -5.05 -0.44
C ASN A 153 -23.68 -3.58 0.00
N ARG A 154 -22.81 -2.74 -0.59
CA ARG A 154 -22.76 -1.31 -0.26
C ARG A 154 -24.11 -0.63 -0.44
N ALA A 155 -24.38 0.35 0.43
CA ALA A 155 -25.48 1.25 0.24
C ALA A 155 -25.36 1.99 -1.11
N PRO A 156 -26.48 2.31 -1.78
CA PRO A 156 -26.46 3.19 -2.94
C PRO A 156 -25.75 4.52 -2.62
N PRO A 157 -25.14 5.17 -3.62
CA PRO A 157 -24.61 6.52 -3.44
C PRO A 157 -25.68 7.43 -2.83
N CYS A 158 -25.28 8.23 -1.85
CA CYS A 158 -26.21 9.09 -1.16
C CYS A 158 -26.71 10.21 -2.07
N ASP A 159 -28.02 10.36 -2.21
CA ASP A 159 -28.63 11.50 -2.90
C ASP A 159 -29.01 12.59 -1.88
N GLN A 160 -28.20 13.64 -1.85
CA GLN A 160 -28.40 14.78 -0.94
C GLN A 160 -29.75 15.48 -1.15
N ASN A 161 -30.37 15.37 -2.32
CA ASN A 161 -31.67 16.00 -2.58
C ASN A 161 -32.85 15.21 -1.99
N GLN A 162 -32.65 13.94 -1.65
CA GLN A 162 -33.67 13.06 -1.04
C GLN A 162 -33.47 12.88 0.47
N CYS A 163 -32.40 13.48 1.02
CA CYS A 163 -31.96 13.34 2.39
C CYS A 163 -32.65 14.35 3.30
N VAL A 164 -33.70 13.94 4.02
CA VAL A 164 -34.41 14.78 5.01
C VAL A 164 -34.35 14.18 6.40
N LEU A 165 -33.91 14.99 7.37
CA LEU A 165 -33.86 14.61 8.78
C LEU A 165 -35.27 14.25 9.28
N PRO A 166 -35.41 13.32 10.25
CA PRO A 166 -34.38 12.78 11.15
C PRO A 166 -33.72 11.47 10.68
N ASP A 167 -34.21 10.87 9.60
CA ASP A 167 -33.81 9.52 9.16
C ASP A 167 -32.63 9.53 8.18
N CYS A 168 -31.84 10.61 8.16
CA CYS A 168 -30.84 10.84 7.14
C CYS A 168 -29.47 11.27 7.70
N PHE A 169 -28.42 10.56 7.26
CA PHE A 169 -27.00 10.89 7.46
C PHE A 169 -26.33 10.67 6.09
N CYS A 170 -25.81 11.75 5.48
CA CYS A 170 -25.56 11.81 4.04
C CYS A 170 -24.08 11.85 3.63
N SER A 171 -23.16 11.78 4.58
CA SER A 171 -21.73 11.76 4.28
C SER A 171 -21.12 10.37 4.42
N ALA A 172 -20.07 10.11 3.64
CA ALA A 172 -19.33 8.84 3.68
C ALA A 172 -18.74 8.52 5.07
N ASP A 173 -18.53 9.55 5.90
CA ASP A 173 -18.05 9.49 7.28
C ASP A 173 -19.16 9.69 8.34
N GLY A 174 -20.42 9.87 7.93
CA GLY A 174 -21.57 10.06 8.83
C GLY A 174 -21.63 11.38 9.59
N THR A 175 -20.84 12.40 9.20
CA THR A 175 -20.75 13.70 9.86
C THR A 175 -21.57 14.82 9.23
N GLN A 176 -22.10 14.64 8.01
CA GLN A 176 -22.88 15.68 7.32
C GLN A 176 -24.21 15.15 6.79
N ILE A 177 -25.13 16.10 6.64
CA ILE A 177 -26.39 15.97 5.91
C ILE A 177 -26.19 16.60 4.54
#